data_AF-F8KSR9-F1
#
_entry.id   AF-F8KSR9-F1
#
_cell.length_a   1.000
_cell.length_b   1.000
_cell.length_c   1.000
_cell.angle_alpha   90.00
_cell.angle_beta   90.00
_cell.angle_gamma   90.00
#
_symmetry.space_group_name_H-M   'P 1'
#
loop_
_entity.id
_entity.type
_entity.pdbx_description
1 polymer ?
#
loop_
_entity_poly.entity_id
_entity_poly.type
_entity_poly.pdbx_seq_one_letter_code
_entity_poly.pdbx_strand_id
1 'polypeptide(L)'
;MFARINKGGTSFSYFPMACAKFYIAPTADESQTIITDPGFDLQERFDLLCADLNRLNYGFDQPMAVLQLISYLVHQNSPTPKKRIVRDTILKLDAKKVWEMWGSLTSAYAHAAHLLKHDFKIPSFSFLPSVGSFVLMACFYALSGGKSPNATQVKRLKQLLFRGMFFGNSKNADLLKQLDLVADIYAQKPLDLAKELPLNLSLDFLVAEKFSTRNTLHQATLCVLASLEPCDFNNNSKVVLDNFFASEDTEHTKKRHLHHFYPKNHLKHIAPKQNPDVIANITFLSAKLNQEIKDSPPKIYIEKYRQSNPHLDQTLQTHLIDLASPKVLEDYQAFLRMRAQKILEKIKELT
;
A
#
# COMPACT_ATOMS: atom_id res chain seq x y z
N MET A 1 26.59 13.12 29.00
CA MET A 1 27.87 12.73 28.36
C MET A 1 27.63 12.71 26.85
N PHE A 2 27.93 13.82 26.16
CA PHE A 2 27.77 13.94 24.70
C PHE A 2 29.00 13.34 24.02
N ALA A 3 28.88 12.14 23.46
CA ALA A 3 29.91 11.57 22.60
C ALA A 3 29.28 10.60 21.60
N ARG A 4 28.81 11.16 20.47
CA ARG A 4 28.72 10.53 19.12
C ARG A 4 27.97 11.47 18.19
N ILE A 5 28.60 12.58 17.83
CA ILE A 5 28.10 13.45 16.77
C ILE A 5 29.23 13.66 15.76
N ASN A 6 28.98 13.13 14.55
CA ASN A 6 29.58 13.48 13.28
C ASN A 6 31.06 13.10 13.02
N LYS A 7 31.28 11.89 12.50
CA LYS A 7 32.41 11.60 11.61
C LYS A 7 31.83 11.07 10.29
N GLY A 8 31.59 11.93 9.29
CA GLY A 8 31.27 11.39 7.96
C GLY A 8 30.56 12.26 6.92
N GLY A 9 30.12 13.49 7.21
CA GLY A 9 29.57 14.37 6.17
C GLY A 9 28.29 13.86 5.46
N THR A 10 27.64 12.82 6.00
CA THR A 10 26.29 12.39 5.61
C THR A 10 25.27 13.29 6.31
N SER A 11 24.19 13.64 5.60
CA SER A 11 23.10 14.41 6.20
C SER A 11 22.59 13.70 7.45
N PHE A 12 22.36 14.45 8.53
CA PHE A 12 21.81 13.88 9.76
C PHE A 12 20.49 13.17 9.42
N SER A 13 20.43 11.86 9.66
CA SER A 13 19.14 11.16 9.69
C SER A 13 18.31 11.79 10.81
N TYR A 14 17.10 12.25 10.48
CA TYR A 14 16.22 12.95 11.43
C TYR A 14 15.76 12.07 12.58
N PHE A 15 15.74 10.75 12.38
CA PHE A 15 15.27 9.81 13.39
C PHE A 15 16.19 9.74 14.62
N PRO A 16 17.53 9.67 14.49
CA PRO A 16 18.45 9.85 15.61
C PRO A 16 18.21 11.12 16.43
N MET A 17 17.90 12.25 15.80
CA MET A 17 17.57 13.49 16.51
C MET A 17 16.27 13.35 17.31
N ALA A 18 15.25 12.72 16.72
CA ALA A 18 14.00 12.41 17.41
C ALA A 18 14.22 11.45 18.59
N CYS A 19 15.07 10.42 18.43
CA CYS A 19 15.41 9.49 19.51
C CYS A 19 16.04 10.24 20.69
N ALA A 20 17.02 11.11 20.44
CA ALA A 20 17.63 11.92 21.50
C ALA A 20 16.63 12.91 22.13
N LYS A 21 15.74 13.50 21.34
CA LYS A 21 14.75 14.48 21.81
C LYS A 21 13.68 13.86 22.71
N PHE A 22 13.24 12.65 22.39
CA PHE A 22 12.13 12.00 23.09
C PHE A 22 12.58 10.98 24.14
N TYR A 23 13.89 10.77 24.30
CA TYR A 23 14.42 9.85 25.30
C TYR A 23 13.99 10.24 26.72
N ILE A 24 13.43 9.29 27.45
CA ILE A 24 13.14 9.38 28.89
C ILE A 24 13.96 8.29 29.57
N ALA A 25 14.85 8.69 30.47
CA ALA A 25 15.69 7.74 31.19
C ALA A 25 14.83 6.86 32.12
N PRO A 26 15.14 5.56 32.24
CA PRO A 26 14.52 4.73 33.26
C PRO A 26 14.86 5.26 34.65
N THR A 27 13.93 5.10 35.59
CA THR A 27 14.16 5.35 37.01
C THR A 27 14.14 4.04 37.77
N ALA A 28 14.96 3.95 38.81
CA ALA A 28 15.03 2.82 39.71
C ALA A 28 14.74 3.25 41.14
N ASP A 29 14.41 2.29 41.98
CA ASP A 29 14.29 2.48 43.42
C ASP A 29 15.61 2.94 44.05
N GLU A 30 15.58 3.32 45.33
CA GLU A 30 16.76 3.82 46.05
C GLU A 30 17.94 2.84 46.04
N SER A 31 17.65 1.53 45.95
CA SER A 31 18.66 0.48 45.87
C SER A 31 19.27 0.31 44.47
N GLN A 32 18.71 0.96 43.45
CA GLN A 32 19.03 0.79 42.02
C GLN A 32 18.84 -0.65 41.50
N THR A 33 18.09 -1.50 42.21
CA THR A 33 17.89 -2.90 41.83
C THR A 33 16.54 -3.15 41.16
N ILE A 34 15.55 -2.28 41.39
CA ILE A 34 14.21 -2.40 40.83
C ILE A 34 13.93 -1.18 39.95
N ILE A 35 13.69 -1.41 38.66
CA ILE A 35 13.23 -0.36 37.73
C ILE A 35 11.80 0.03 38.13
N THR A 36 11.61 1.28 38.55
CA THR A 36 10.30 1.84 38.93
C THR A 36 9.60 2.49 37.74
N ASP A 37 10.35 3.00 36.77
CA ASP A 37 9.85 3.44 35.46
C ASP A 37 10.82 2.95 34.37
N PRO A 38 10.39 2.15 33.39
CA PRO A 38 11.26 1.67 32.32
C PRO A 38 11.76 2.79 31.38
N GLY A 39 11.24 4.00 31.49
CA GLY A 39 11.58 5.09 30.59
C GLY A 39 11.04 4.86 29.17
N PHE A 40 11.60 5.62 28.23
CA PHE A 40 11.17 5.60 26.83
C PHE A 40 12.36 5.80 25.89
N ASP A 41 12.69 4.74 25.15
CA ASP A 41 13.62 4.77 24.02
C ASP A 41 12.84 4.62 22.71
N LEU A 42 12.88 5.65 21.86
CA LEU A 42 12.10 5.67 20.63
C LEU A 42 12.54 4.61 19.60
N GLN A 43 13.84 4.30 19.53
CA GLN A 43 14.37 3.29 18.60
C GLN A 43 13.87 1.92 19.02
N GLU A 44 14.06 1.55 20.29
CA GLU A 44 13.60 0.26 20.83
C GLU A 44 12.09 0.08 20.63
N ARG A 45 11.34 1.13 20.95
CA ARG A 45 9.87 1.13 20.83
C ARG A 45 9.39 0.99 19.39
N PHE A 46 10.13 1.57 18.43
CA PHE A 46 9.85 1.40 17.01
C PHE A 46 10.22 -0.01 16.52
N ASP A 47 11.36 -0.55 16.95
CA ASP A 47 11.79 -1.91 16.60
C ASP A 47 10.77 -2.95 17.07
N LEU A 48 10.22 -2.79 18.28
CA LEU A 48 9.13 -3.62 18.80
C LEU A 48 7.86 -3.53 17.94
N LEU A 49 7.44 -2.32 17.54
CA LEU A 49 6.31 -2.13 16.63
C LEU A 49 6.54 -2.86 15.30
N CYS A 50 7.74 -2.73 14.72
CA CYS A 50 8.08 -3.40 13.46
C CYS A 50 8.11 -4.92 13.61
N ALA A 51 8.65 -5.43 14.72
CA ALA A 51 8.65 -6.86 15.01
C ALA A 51 7.22 -7.43 15.11
N ASP A 52 6.31 -6.71 15.78
CA ASP A 52 4.91 -7.12 15.89
C ASP A 52 4.20 -7.08 14.53
N LEU A 53 4.37 -6.01 13.75
CA LEU A 53 3.77 -5.90 12.42
C LEU A 53 4.34 -6.89 11.40
N ASN A 54 5.60 -7.30 11.56
CA ASN A 54 6.23 -8.32 10.72
C ASN A 54 5.60 -9.70 10.89
N ARG A 55 4.96 -10.00 12.03
CA ARG A 55 4.17 -11.23 12.19
C ARG A 55 3.00 -11.32 11.21
N LEU A 56 2.56 -10.19 10.66
CA LEU A 56 1.53 -10.06 9.61
C LEU A 56 2.10 -9.77 8.21
N ASN A 57 3.42 -9.80 8.02
CA ASN A 57 4.09 -9.31 6.80
C ASN A 57 3.72 -7.84 6.48
N TYR A 58 3.58 -7.00 7.51
CA TYR A 58 3.16 -5.60 7.39
C TYR A 58 4.09 -4.60 8.07
N GLY A 59 5.32 -5.03 8.43
CA GLY A 59 6.34 -4.12 8.94
C GLY A 59 6.75 -3.05 7.93
N PHE A 60 7.29 -1.96 8.44
CA PHE A 60 7.73 -0.80 7.67
C PHE A 60 8.93 -0.15 8.35
N ASP A 61 9.77 0.56 7.61
CA ASP A 61 10.98 1.21 8.14
C ASP A 61 10.93 2.73 7.91
N GLN A 62 9.89 3.37 8.43
CA GLN A 62 9.67 4.82 8.32
C GLN A 62 9.18 5.40 9.65
N PRO A 63 10.01 5.41 10.71
CA PRO A 63 9.59 5.76 12.07
C PRO A 63 9.05 7.18 12.21
N MET A 64 9.52 8.11 11.37
CA MET A 64 9.01 9.48 11.35
C MET A 64 7.50 9.55 11.04
N ALA A 65 6.93 8.54 10.36
CA ALA A 65 5.50 8.48 10.07
C ALA A 65 4.65 8.28 11.34
N VAL A 66 5.16 7.53 12.32
CA VAL A 66 4.50 7.36 13.64
C VAL A 66 4.46 8.71 14.36
N LEU A 67 5.59 9.43 14.36
CA LEU A 67 5.69 10.77 14.95
C LEU A 67 4.84 11.81 14.21
N GLN A 68 4.69 11.69 12.89
CA GLN A 68 3.76 12.54 12.12
C GLN A 68 2.32 12.38 12.59
N LEU A 69 1.90 11.15 12.90
CA LEU A 69 0.56 10.90 13.43
C LEU A 69 0.40 11.48 14.85
N ILE A 70 1.39 11.31 15.73
CA ILE A 70 1.38 11.96 17.05
C ILE A 70 1.22 13.47 16.89
N SER A 71 2.05 14.07 16.03
CA SER A 71 2.05 15.51 15.79
C SER A 71 0.71 16.00 15.24
N TYR A 72 0.09 15.25 14.33
CA TYR A 72 -1.24 15.55 13.81
C TYR A 72 -2.29 15.57 14.92
N LEU A 73 -2.32 14.53 15.76
CA LEU A 73 -3.30 14.38 16.84
C LEU A 73 -3.13 15.44 17.93
N VAL A 74 -1.90 15.72 18.34
CA VAL A 74 -1.59 16.77 19.35
C VAL A 74 -2.03 18.15 18.86
N HIS A 75 -1.88 18.41 17.56
CA HIS A 75 -2.16 19.73 16.97
C HIS A 75 -3.47 19.78 16.19
N GLN A 76 -4.40 18.85 16.39
CA GLN A 76 -5.63 18.75 15.58
C GLN A 76 -6.38 20.10 15.51
N ASN A 77 -6.44 20.83 16.62
CA ASN A 77 -7.11 22.13 16.78
C ASN A 77 -6.18 23.34 16.59
N SER A 78 -4.99 23.17 16.00
CA SER A 78 -4.03 24.26 15.82
C SER A 78 -4.55 25.34 14.87
N PRO A 79 -4.33 26.64 15.17
CA PRO A 79 -4.65 27.74 14.25
C PRO A 79 -3.77 27.74 12.99
N THR A 80 -2.71 26.93 12.95
CA THR A 80 -1.79 26.81 11.81
C THR A 80 -1.81 25.39 11.21
N PRO A 81 -2.92 24.97 10.56
CA PRO A 81 -3.15 23.58 10.15
C PRO A 81 -2.04 23.02 9.26
N LYS A 82 -1.49 23.84 8.35
CA LYS A 82 -0.43 23.45 7.41
C LYS A 82 0.89 23.03 8.07
N LYS A 83 1.11 23.35 9.35
CA LYS A 83 2.33 23.03 10.10
C LYS A 83 2.17 21.82 11.03
N ARG A 84 1.01 21.14 11.06
CA ARG A 84 0.73 20.07 12.05
C ARG A 84 1.63 18.84 11.93
N ILE A 85 2.17 18.55 10.75
CA ILE A 85 2.96 17.34 10.48
C ILE A 85 4.37 17.62 9.92
N VAL A 86 4.82 18.88 9.99
CA VAL A 86 6.17 19.25 9.51
C VAL A 86 7.22 18.92 10.58
N ARG A 87 8.44 18.67 10.13
CA ARG A 87 9.56 18.21 10.98
C ARG A 87 9.79 19.11 12.20
N ASP A 88 9.81 20.42 11.99
CA ASP A 88 10.05 21.39 13.07
C ASP A 88 8.98 21.32 14.16
N THR A 89 7.73 21.04 13.79
CA THR A 89 6.63 20.87 14.74
C THR A 89 6.78 19.55 15.49
N ILE A 90 7.14 18.47 14.79
CA ILE A 90 7.38 17.16 15.39
C ILE A 90 8.48 17.27 16.45
N LEU A 91 9.64 17.86 16.12
CA LEU A 91 10.76 17.99 17.07
C LEU A 91 10.49 18.93 18.26
N LYS A 92 9.38 19.69 18.23
CA LYS A 92 8.91 20.54 19.34
C LYS A 92 7.88 19.85 20.22
N LEU A 93 7.46 18.62 19.91
CA LEU A 93 6.58 17.85 20.77
C LEU A 93 7.22 17.65 22.15
N ASP A 94 6.36 17.57 23.15
CA ASP A 94 6.74 17.19 24.50
C ASP A 94 7.04 15.68 24.55
N ALA A 95 8.15 15.29 25.19
CA ALA A 95 8.60 13.90 25.24
C ALA A 95 7.65 13.02 26.05
N LYS A 96 7.13 13.53 27.17
CA LYS A 96 6.15 12.81 27.99
C LYS A 96 4.88 12.57 27.19
N LYS A 97 4.43 13.57 26.40
CA LYS A 97 3.27 13.40 25.54
C LYS A 97 3.46 12.34 24.46
N VAL A 98 4.64 12.27 23.84
CA VAL A 98 4.99 11.22 22.86
C VAL A 98 4.93 9.84 23.52
N TRP A 99 5.51 9.70 24.71
CA TRP A 99 5.49 8.46 25.49
C TRP A 99 4.07 8.01 25.85
N GLU A 100 3.25 8.90 26.41
CA GLU A 100 1.86 8.63 26.79
C GLU A 100 1.01 8.16 25.60
N MET A 101 1.25 8.69 24.41
CA MET A 101 0.50 8.34 23.20
C MET A 101 1.04 7.10 22.48
N TRP A 102 2.23 6.61 22.84
CA TRP A 102 2.89 5.58 22.07
C TRP A 102 2.11 4.27 22.05
N GLY A 103 1.67 3.78 23.22
CA GLY A 103 0.99 2.49 23.34
C GLY A 103 -0.35 2.43 22.61
N SER A 104 -1.13 3.51 22.60
CA SER A 104 -2.38 3.55 21.84
C SER A 104 -2.13 3.61 20.33
N LEU A 105 -1.03 4.24 19.90
CA LEU A 105 -0.66 4.30 18.49
C LEU A 105 -0.11 3.00 17.95
N THR A 106 0.70 2.26 18.71
CA THR A 106 1.16 0.93 18.26
C THR A 106 -0.02 -0.01 18.03
N SER A 107 -1.00 0.01 18.94
CA SER A 107 -2.28 -0.70 18.77
C SER A 107 -3.04 -0.21 17.53
N ALA A 108 -3.11 1.09 17.30
CA ALA A 108 -3.77 1.66 16.11
C ALA A 108 -3.10 1.21 14.80
N TYR A 109 -1.77 1.14 14.74
CA TYR A 109 -1.04 0.61 13.59
C TYR A 109 -1.28 -0.90 13.39
N ALA A 110 -1.35 -1.68 14.47
CA ALA A 110 -1.69 -3.11 14.38
C ALA A 110 -3.10 -3.32 13.81
N HIS A 111 -4.10 -2.60 14.31
CA HIS A 111 -5.46 -2.65 13.77
C HIS A 111 -5.53 -2.18 12.31
N ALA A 112 -4.78 -1.13 11.96
CA ALA A 112 -4.67 -0.65 10.59
C ALA A 112 -4.06 -1.71 9.66
N ALA A 113 -3.03 -2.44 10.10
CA ALA A 113 -2.42 -3.51 9.33
C ALA A 113 -3.40 -4.66 9.09
N HIS A 114 -4.18 -5.05 10.11
CA HIS A 114 -5.24 -6.04 9.95
C HIS A 114 -6.31 -5.58 8.94
N LEU A 115 -6.80 -4.34 9.05
CA LEU A 115 -7.78 -3.78 8.12
C LEU A 115 -7.27 -3.81 6.68
N LEU A 116 -6.03 -3.36 6.47
CA LEU A 116 -5.41 -3.33 5.14
C LEU A 116 -5.23 -4.74 4.57
N LYS A 117 -4.73 -5.68 5.37
CA LYS A 117 -4.43 -7.05 4.92
C LYS A 117 -5.68 -7.88 4.68
N HIS A 118 -6.62 -7.86 5.62
CA HIS A 118 -7.72 -8.83 5.64
C HIS A 118 -9.02 -8.29 5.05
N ASP A 119 -9.35 -7.02 5.28
CA ASP A 119 -10.58 -6.41 4.76
C ASP A 119 -10.36 -5.77 3.39
N PHE A 120 -9.23 -5.07 3.23
CA PHE A 120 -8.91 -4.40 1.96
C PHE A 120 -8.06 -5.28 1.03
N LYS A 121 -7.65 -6.47 1.49
CA LYS A 121 -6.94 -7.49 0.71
C LYS A 121 -5.60 -7.00 0.14
N ILE A 122 -4.98 -6.02 0.77
CA ILE A 122 -3.65 -5.52 0.35
C ILE A 122 -2.59 -6.48 0.92
N PRO A 123 -1.79 -7.17 0.10
CA PRO A 123 -0.98 -8.30 0.58
C PRO A 123 0.05 -7.94 1.66
N SER A 124 0.71 -6.79 1.51
CA SER A 124 1.73 -6.29 2.45
C SER A 124 1.85 -4.77 2.39
N PHE A 125 2.55 -4.18 3.36
CA PHE A 125 2.86 -2.75 3.41
C PHE A 125 3.47 -2.23 2.10
N SER A 126 4.30 -3.05 1.45
CA SER A 126 5.03 -2.69 0.24
C SER A 126 4.15 -2.43 -1.00
N PHE A 127 2.87 -2.83 -0.97
CA PHE A 127 1.89 -2.47 -1.99
C PHE A 127 1.30 -1.07 -1.82
N LEU A 128 1.45 -0.46 -0.64
CA LEU A 128 0.98 0.89 -0.41
C LEU A 128 1.86 1.88 -1.17
N PRO A 129 1.29 2.86 -1.89
CA PRO A 129 2.07 3.82 -2.68
C PRO A 129 2.94 4.73 -1.80
N SER A 130 2.59 4.87 -0.51
CA SER A 130 3.40 5.57 0.48
C SER A 130 3.08 5.11 1.91
N VAL A 131 3.99 5.38 2.84
CA VAL A 131 3.71 5.22 4.28
C VAL A 131 2.50 6.04 4.74
N GLY A 132 2.21 7.16 4.06
CA GLY A 132 1.06 8.01 4.35
C GLY A 132 -0.25 7.22 4.34
N SER A 133 -0.42 6.30 3.39
CA SER A 133 -1.59 5.42 3.32
C SER A 133 -1.79 4.57 4.58
N PHE A 134 -0.69 4.09 5.17
CA PHE A 134 -0.75 3.35 6.43
C PHE A 134 -1.09 4.28 7.61
N VAL A 135 -0.48 5.47 7.65
CA VAL A 135 -0.75 6.51 8.63
C VAL A 135 -2.23 6.92 8.64
N LEU A 136 -2.88 7.00 7.48
CA LEU A 136 -4.32 7.30 7.39
C LEU A 136 -5.17 6.25 8.10
N MET A 137 -4.88 4.97 7.87
CA MET A 137 -5.62 3.89 8.52
C MET A 137 -5.36 3.86 10.03
N ALA A 138 -4.10 4.07 10.44
CA ALA A 138 -3.75 4.18 11.87
C ALA A 138 -4.41 5.40 12.53
N CYS A 139 -4.56 6.51 11.81
CA CYS A 139 -5.24 7.71 12.30
C CYS A 139 -6.70 7.42 12.69
N PHE A 140 -7.42 6.64 11.88
CA PHE A 140 -8.79 6.25 12.21
C PHE A 140 -8.86 5.52 13.55
N TYR A 141 -8.01 4.50 13.74
CA TYR A 141 -7.98 3.72 14.98
C TYR A 141 -7.48 4.52 16.17
N ALA A 142 -6.58 5.48 15.96
CA ALA A 142 -6.14 6.40 17.00
C ALA A 142 -7.30 7.31 17.47
N LEU A 143 -8.11 7.83 16.54
CA LEU A 143 -9.28 8.64 16.85
C LEU A 143 -10.40 7.83 17.50
N SER A 144 -10.58 6.57 17.10
CA SER A 144 -11.64 5.69 17.62
C SER A 144 -11.29 5.01 18.95
N GLY A 145 -10.06 5.18 19.44
CA GLY A 145 -9.56 4.46 20.62
C GLY A 145 -9.47 2.94 20.39
N GLY A 146 -9.10 2.51 19.18
CA GLY A 146 -8.96 1.11 18.79
C GLY A 146 -10.26 0.41 18.37
N LYS A 147 -11.40 1.13 18.37
CA LYS A 147 -12.68 0.55 17.93
C LYS A 147 -12.70 0.35 16.41
N SER A 148 -13.24 -0.79 15.99
CA SER A 148 -13.45 -1.09 14.58
C SER A 148 -14.39 -0.09 13.89
N PRO A 149 -14.10 0.30 12.65
CA PRO A 149 -15.01 1.12 11.84
C PRO A 149 -16.35 0.41 11.60
N ASN A 150 -17.45 1.18 11.56
CA ASN A 150 -18.73 0.67 11.09
C ASN A 150 -18.74 0.48 9.56
N ALA A 151 -19.80 -0.15 9.02
CA ALA A 151 -19.87 -0.45 7.58
C ALA A 151 -19.70 0.78 6.66
N THR A 152 -20.26 1.93 7.04
CA THR A 152 -20.11 3.19 6.29
C THR A 152 -18.66 3.68 6.37
N GLN A 153 -18.05 3.66 7.55
CA GLN A 153 -16.67 4.08 7.76
C GLN A 153 -15.69 3.16 7.01
N VAL A 154 -15.86 1.83 7.07
CA VAL A 154 -15.06 0.86 6.29
C VAL A 154 -15.11 1.19 4.81
N LYS A 155 -16.32 1.40 4.27
CA LYS A 155 -16.51 1.78 2.86
C LYS A 155 -15.78 3.08 2.52
N ARG A 156 -15.93 4.12 3.35
CA ARG A 156 -15.30 5.42 3.13
C ARG A 156 -13.77 5.39 3.28
N LEU A 157 -13.25 4.63 4.23
CA LEU A 157 -11.80 4.42 4.39
C LEU A 157 -11.21 3.70 3.19
N LYS A 158 -11.90 2.68 2.67
CA LYS A 158 -11.50 1.97 1.44
C LYS A 158 -11.49 2.92 0.25
N GLN A 159 -12.55 3.71 0.08
CA GLN A 159 -12.63 4.75 -0.95
C GLN A 159 -11.51 5.78 -0.84
N LEU A 160 -11.29 6.32 0.36
CA LEU A 160 -10.21 7.28 0.62
C LEU A 160 -8.84 6.69 0.26
N LEU A 161 -8.57 5.45 0.70
CA LEU A 161 -7.31 4.77 0.45
C LEU A 161 -7.04 4.63 -1.06
N PHE A 162 -7.94 3.97 -1.80
CA PHE A 162 -7.74 3.74 -3.23
C PHE A 162 -7.72 5.04 -4.01
N ARG A 163 -8.60 5.99 -3.69
CA ARG A 163 -8.68 7.28 -4.38
C ARG A 163 -7.44 8.12 -4.14
N GLY A 164 -6.91 8.10 -2.91
CA GLY A 164 -5.65 8.73 -2.54
C GLY A 164 -4.45 8.18 -3.33
N MET A 165 -4.46 6.91 -3.75
CA MET A 165 -3.38 6.33 -4.56
C MET A 165 -3.27 6.94 -5.97
N PHE A 166 -4.39 7.46 -6.50
CA PHE A 166 -4.47 8.08 -7.82
C PHE A 166 -4.55 9.62 -7.73
N PHE A 167 -4.30 10.20 -6.55
CA PHE A 167 -4.39 11.63 -6.29
C PHE A 167 -3.01 12.27 -6.03
N GLY A 168 -2.76 13.40 -6.71
CA GLY A 168 -1.72 14.37 -6.33
C GLY A 168 -0.27 13.98 -6.67
N ASN A 169 0.62 14.98 -6.60
CA ASN A 169 2.07 14.86 -6.78
C ASN A 169 2.86 15.36 -5.54
N SER A 170 2.19 15.84 -4.48
CA SER A 170 2.80 16.58 -3.34
C SER A 170 2.61 15.86 -1.99
N LYS A 171 3.60 15.05 -1.62
CA LYS A 171 3.51 14.07 -0.51
C LYS A 171 3.00 14.61 0.84
N ASN A 172 3.36 15.83 1.27
CA ASN A 172 3.01 16.34 2.60
C ASN A 172 1.67 17.09 2.66
N ALA A 173 1.39 17.95 1.66
CA ALA A 173 0.12 18.67 1.61
C ALA A 173 -1.05 17.70 1.36
N ASP A 174 -0.80 16.67 0.55
CA ASP A 174 -1.79 15.64 0.23
C ASP A 174 -2.06 14.73 1.45
N LEU A 175 -1.04 14.41 2.26
CA LEU A 175 -1.22 13.62 3.48
C LEU A 175 -2.03 14.36 4.55
N LEU A 176 -1.72 15.63 4.82
CA LEU A 176 -2.44 16.40 5.82
C LEU A 176 -3.93 16.53 5.47
N LYS A 177 -4.21 16.82 4.19
CA LYS A 177 -5.59 16.86 3.69
C LYS A 177 -6.30 15.54 3.95
N GLN A 178 -5.67 14.42 3.57
CA GLN A 178 -6.27 13.10 3.75
C GLN A 178 -6.44 12.71 5.22
N LEU A 179 -5.57 13.16 6.13
CA LEU A 179 -5.74 12.98 7.57
C LEU A 179 -7.00 13.69 8.09
N ASP A 180 -7.27 14.90 7.61
CA ASP A 180 -8.52 15.60 7.94
C ASP A 180 -9.74 14.86 7.37
N LEU A 181 -9.63 14.26 6.19
CA LEU A 181 -10.69 13.40 5.64
C LEU A 181 -10.92 12.15 6.50
N VAL A 182 -9.89 11.55 7.07
CA VAL A 182 -10.04 10.44 8.05
C VAL A 182 -10.80 10.92 9.28
N ALA A 183 -10.49 12.12 9.80
CA ALA A 183 -11.19 12.69 10.94
C ALA A 183 -12.68 12.96 10.63
N ASP A 184 -12.99 13.40 9.41
CA ASP A 184 -14.37 13.59 8.94
C ASP A 184 -15.11 12.26 8.77
N ILE A 185 -14.44 11.21 8.27
CA ILE A 185 -15.00 9.84 8.20
C ILE A 185 -15.28 9.30 9.62
N TYR A 186 -14.35 9.49 10.54
CA TYR A 186 -14.53 9.11 11.94
C TYR A 186 -15.75 9.81 12.56
N ALA A 187 -15.86 11.13 12.37
CA ALA A 187 -16.99 11.93 12.83
C ALA A 187 -18.27 11.74 12.00
N GLN A 188 -18.25 10.90 10.96
CA GLN A 188 -19.36 10.65 10.03
C GLN A 188 -19.95 11.93 9.42
N LYS A 189 -19.10 12.91 9.11
CA LYS A 189 -19.52 14.13 8.42
C LYS A 189 -19.85 13.84 6.95
N PRO A 190 -20.75 14.61 6.32
CA PRO A 190 -20.96 14.54 4.88
C PRO A 190 -19.65 14.81 4.14
N LEU A 191 -19.29 13.92 3.22
CA LEU A 191 -18.04 13.97 2.48
C LEU A 191 -18.23 13.58 1.02
N ASP A 192 -17.75 14.44 0.12
CA ASP A 192 -17.63 14.16 -1.30
C ASP A 192 -16.16 13.92 -1.66
N LEU A 193 -15.73 12.66 -1.55
CA LEU A 193 -14.37 12.25 -1.90
C LEU A 193 -14.04 12.54 -3.37
N ALA A 194 -15.04 12.59 -4.26
CA ALA A 194 -14.81 12.82 -5.68
C ALA A 194 -14.35 14.24 -5.96
N LYS A 195 -14.98 15.19 -5.27
CA LYS A 195 -14.59 16.60 -5.27
C LYS A 195 -13.26 16.82 -4.54
N GLU A 196 -13.07 16.17 -3.40
CA GLU A 196 -11.87 16.41 -2.58
C GLU A 196 -10.60 15.81 -3.20
N LEU A 197 -10.70 14.65 -3.85
CA LEU A 197 -9.60 13.92 -4.45
C LEU A 197 -9.96 13.57 -5.90
N PRO A 198 -9.86 14.50 -6.86
CA PRO A 198 -10.13 14.21 -8.27
C PRO A 198 -9.25 13.05 -8.80
N LEU A 199 -9.87 12.09 -9.47
CA LEU A 199 -9.19 10.93 -10.05
C LEU A 199 -8.45 11.35 -11.33
N ASN A 200 -7.14 11.13 -11.38
CA ASN A 200 -6.32 11.42 -12.55
C ASN A 200 -5.82 10.12 -13.20
N LEU A 201 -6.71 9.45 -13.95
CA LEU A 201 -6.39 8.21 -14.66
C LEU A 201 -7.16 8.14 -15.99
N SER A 202 -6.46 7.89 -17.09
CA SER A 202 -7.03 7.72 -18.43
C SER A 202 -6.93 6.27 -18.92
N LEU A 203 -7.73 5.90 -19.93
CA LEU A 203 -7.58 4.61 -20.61
C LEU A 203 -6.23 4.51 -21.33
N ASP A 204 -5.73 5.61 -21.92
CA ASP A 204 -4.45 5.66 -22.63
C ASP A 204 -3.28 5.30 -21.72
N PHE A 205 -3.32 5.73 -20.46
CA PHE A 205 -2.35 5.32 -19.45
C PHE A 205 -2.28 3.79 -19.32
N LEU A 206 -3.42 3.11 -19.36
CA LEU A 206 -3.50 1.66 -19.16
C LEU A 206 -3.02 0.84 -20.37
N VAL A 207 -3.15 1.39 -21.60
CA VAL A 207 -2.92 0.65 -22.86
C VAL A 207 -1.74 1.13 -23.69
N ALA A 208 -1.17 2.30 -23.41
CA ALA A 208 -0.09 2.89 -24.20
C ALA A 208 1.17 3.16 -23.37
N GLU A 209 1.03 3.62 -22.12
CA GLU A 209 2.19 3.94 -21.29
C GLU A 209 3.01 2.68 -20.99
N LYS A 210 4.34 2.82 -21.08
CA LYS A 210 5.25 1.73 -20.76
C LYS A 210 5.17 1.38 -19.29
N PHE A 211 4.74 0.16 -18.99
CA PHE A 211 4.64 -0.36 -17.64
C PHE A 211 5.98 -0.25 -16.91
N SER A 212 5.91 0.28 -15.69
CA SER A 212 7.06 0.41 -14.81
C SER A 212 6.59 0.31 -13.36
N THR A 213 7.19 -0.62 -12.62
CA THR A 213 6.95 -0.75 -11.17
C THR A 213 7.56 0.40 -10.36
N ARG A 214 8.20 1.40 -11.00
CA ARG A 214 8.64 2.65 -10.36
C ARG A 214 7.63 3.80 -10.53
N ASN A 215 6.67 3.67 -11.45
CA ASN A 215 5.60 4.65 -11.60
C ASN A 215 4.54 4.40 -10.52
N THR A 216 4.16 5.45 -9.79
CA THR A 216 3.21 5.38 -8.67
C THR A 216 1.81 4.99 -9.09
N LEU A 217 1.33 5.44 -10.25
CA LEU A 217 0.03 5.06 -10.80
C LEU A 217 0.02 3.58 -11.23
N HIS A 218 1.13 3.06 -11.79
CA HIS A 218 1.25 1.62 -12.06
C HIS A 218 1.25 0.80 -10.77
N GLN A 219 1.94 1.24 -9.71
CA GLN A 219 1.88 0.60 -8.40
C GLN A 219 0.46 0.63 -7.81
N ALA A 220 -0.25 1.75 -7.95
CA ALA A 220 -1.65 1.87 -7.53
C ALA A 220 -2.56 0.90 -8.29
N THR A 221 -2.41 0.77 -9.61
CA THR A 221 -3.14 -0.21 -10.42
C THR A 221 -2.80 -1.65 -10.00
N LEU A 222 -1.53 -1.97 -9.75
CA LEU A 222 -1.12 -3.28 -9.24
C LEU A 222 -1.71 -3.56 -7.85
N CYS A 223 -1.80 -2.57 -6.98
CA CYS A 223 -2.44 -2.71 -5.67
C CYS A 223 -3.93 -3.01 -5.80
N VAL A 224 -4.63 -2.36 -6.74
CA VAL A 224 -6.03 -2.68 -7.07
C VAL A 224 -6.14 -4.13 -7.54
N LEU A 225 -5.33 -4.54 -8.52
CA LEU A 225 -5.34 -5.92 -9.03
C LEU A 225 -5.02 -6.96 -7.95
N ALA A 226 -4.06 -6.68 -7.07
CA ALA A 226 -3.72 -7.56 -5.96
C ALA A 226 -4.86 -7.68 -4.93
N SER A 227 -5.61 -6.60 -4.70
CA SER A 227 -6.77 -6.59 -3.79
C SER A 227 -7.95 -7.44 -4.27
N LEU A 228 -7.94 -7.85 -5.54
CA LEU A 228 -8.91 -8.79 -6.11
C LEU A 228 -8.55 -10.25 -5.85
N GLU A 229 -7.45 -10.50 -5.11
CA GLU A 229 -6.97 -11.83 -4.75
C GLU A 229 -6.77 -12.72 -5.99
N PRO A 230 -5.86 -12.33 -6.92
CA PRO A 230 -5.71 -13.01 -8.20
C PRO A 230 -5.40 -14.49 -8.02
N CYS A 231 -5.98 -15.32 -8.87
CA CYS A 231 -5.79 -16.77 -8.87
C CYS A 231 -5.06 -17.28 -10.12
N ASP A 232 -4.40 -18.42 -10.00
CA ASP A 232 -3.71 -19.13 -11.07
C ASP A 232 -4.71 -19.77 -12.05
N PHE A 233 -4.52 -19.53 -13.35
CA PHE A 233 -5.42 -19.99 -14.42
C PHE A 233 -5.62 -21.51 -14.47
N ASN A 234 -4.63 -22.29 -14.06
CA ASN A 234 -4.66 -23.75 -14.20
C ASN A 234 -5.45 -24.47 -13.10
N ASN A 235 -5.65 -23.86 -11.92
CA ASN A 235 -6.22 -24.56 -10.76
C ASN A 235 -6.97 -23.66 -9.76
N ASN A 236 -7.18 -22.38 -10.07
CA ASN A 236 -7.84 -21.41 -9.20
C ASN A 236 -7.17 -21.17 -7.83
N SER A 237 -5.91 -21.56 -7.65
CA SER A 237 -5.16 -21.30 -6.42
C SER A 237 -4.81 -19.82 -6.33
N LYS A 238 -5.00 -19.21 -5.16
CA LYS A 238 -4.64 -17.81 -4.92
C LYS A 238 -3.14 -17.60 -5.10
N VAL A 239 -2.77 -16.55 -5.81
CA VAL A 239 -1.37 -16.12 -5.98
C VAL A 239 -0.90 -15.44 -4.68
N VAL A 240 0.17 -15.97 -4.09
CA VAL A 240 0.78 -15.41 -2.88
C VAL A 240 1.65 -14.20 -3.26
N LEU A 241 1.31 -13.02 -2.71
CA LEU A 241 1.93 -11.75 -3.07
C LEU A 241 2.59 -11.01 -1.89
N ASP A 242 2.58 -11.57 -0.67
CA ASP A 242 3.09 -10.93 0.55
C ASP A 242 4.47 -10.27 0.38
N ASN A 243 5.39 -10.94 -0.32
CA ASN A 243 6.77 -10.49 -0.50
C ASN A 243 7.06 -9.89 -1.89
N PHE A 244 6.03 -9.58 -2.68
CA PHE A 244 6.18 -9.20 -4.09
C PHE A 244 7.09 -7.99 -4.31
N PHE A 245 7.00 -6.95 -3.47
CA PHE A 245 7.86 -5.75 -3.53
C PHE A 245 8.96 -5.72 -2.45
N ALA A 246 9.00 -6.70 -1.55
CA ALA A 246 9.85 -6.66 -0.35
C ALA A 246 11.17 -7.46 -0.45
N SER A 247 11.35 -8.31 -1.46
CA SER A 247 12.56 -9.14 -1.57
C SER A 247 13.79 -8.30 -1.93
N GLU A 248 14.95 -8.60 -1.35
CA GLU A 248 16.26 -8.01 -1.72
C GLU A 248 16.51 -8.09 -3.23
N ASP A 249 15.98 -9.12 -3.88
CA ASP A 249 15.94 -9.29 -5.33
C ASP A 249 14.56 -8.98 -5.92
N THR A 250 14.08 -7.76 -5.67
CA THR A 250 12.72 -7.33 -6.06
C THR A 250 12.46 -7.53 -7.55
N GLU A 251 13.46 -7.32 -8.40
CA GLU A 251 13.31 -7.42 -9.85
C GLU A 251 13.12 -8.88 -10.32
N HIS A 252 13.80 -9.86 -9.71
CA HIS A 252 13.54 -11.26 -10.06
C HIS A 252 12.17 -11.72 -9.55
N THR A 253 11.75 -11.32 -8.36
CA THR A 253 10.41 -11.63 -7.83
C THR A 253 9.31 -11.09 -8.75
N LYS A 254 9.42 -9.81 -9.16
CA LYS A 254 8.49 -9.21 -10.14
C LYS A 254 8.44 -10.01 -11.44
N LYS A 255 9.58 -10.37 -12.01
CA LYS A 255 9.63 -11.17 -13.27
C LYS A 255 8.99 -12.54 -13.12
N ARG A 256 9.07 -13.15 -11.94
CA ARG A 256 8.47 -14.46 -11.67
C ARG A 256 6.95 -14.40 -11.55
N HIS A 257 6.42 -13.32 -11.00
CA HIS A 257 4.99 -13.21 -10.71
C HIS A 257 4.20 -12.35 -11.70
N LEU A 258 4.83 -11.44 -12.43
CA LEU A 258 4.19 -10.66 -13.48
C LEU A 258 4.29 -11.40 -14.81
N HIS A 259 3.14 -11.82 -15.32
CA HIS A 259 3.02 -12.41 -16.64
C HIS A 259 2.40 -11.41 -17.60
N HIS A 260 2.87 -11.42 -18.85
CA HIS A 260 2.22 -10.68 -19.93
C HIS A 260 1.15 -11.59 -20.51
N PHE A 261 -0.14 -11.29 -20.32
CA PHE A 261 -1.22 -12.14 -20.80
C PHE A 261 -1.05 -12.50 -22.28
N TYR A 262 -0.78 -11.51 -23.14
CA TYR A 262 -0.14 -11.76 -24.44
C TYR A 262 1.38 -11.71 -24.26
N PRO A 263 2.11 -12.84 -24.36
CA PRO A 263 3.54 -12.84 -24.09
C PRO A 263 4.33 -12.02 -25.11
N LYS A 264 5.40 -11.37 -24.63
CA LYS A 264 6.25 -10.51 -25.47
C LYS A 264 6.77 -11.23 -26.72
N ASN A 265 7.24 -12.46 -26.56
CA ASN A 265 7.82 -13.22 -27.67
C ASN A 265 6.75 -13.56 -28.72
N HIS A 266 5.54 -13.92 -28.30
CA HIS A 266 4.43 -14.13 -29.23
C HIS A 266 4.09 -12.83 -30.00
N LEU A 267 3.97 -11.70 -29.29
CA LEU A 267 3.62 -10.41 -29.91
C LEU A 267 4.65 -9.91 -30.92
N LYS A 268 5.94 -10.23 -30.75
CA LYS A 268 6.98 -9.90 -31.74
C LYS A 268 6.68 -10.48 -33.13
N HIS A 269 5.98 -11.61 -33.21
CA HIS A 269 5.66 -12.27 -34.47
C HIS A 269 4.33 -11.80 -35.07
N ILE A 270 3.30 -11.58 -34.25
CA ILE A 270 1.95 -11.28 -34.73
C ILE A 270 1.62 -9.78 -34.78
N ALA A 271 2.29 -8.96 -33.97
CA ALA A 271 2.01 -7.53 -33.84
C ALA A 271 3.27 -6.72 -33.41
N PRO A 272 4.37 -6.76 -34.18
CA PRO A 272 5.69 -6.23 -33.78
C PRO A 272 5.71 -4.73 -33.45
N LYS A 273 4.73 -3.96 -33.95
CA LYS A 273 4.62 -2.51 -33.70
C LYS A 273 3.88 -2.17 -32.41
N GLN A 274 3.23 -3.15 -31.77
CA GLN A 274 2.44 -2.92 -30.56
C GLN A 274 3.29 -3.08 -29.31
N ASN A 275 3.10 -2.20 -28.34
CA ASN A 275 3.84 -2.26 -27.08
C ASN A 275 3.29 -3.40 -26.20
N PRO A 276 4.07 -4.44 -25.88
CA PRO A 276 3.63 -5.48 -24.95
C PRO A 276 3.68 -5.02 -23.48
N ASP A 277 4.58 -4.08 -23.17
CA ASP A 277 4.87 -3.58 -21.83
C ASP A 277 3.86 -2.50 -21.43
N VAL A 278 2.60 -2.87 -21.25
CA VAL A 278 1.52 -1.97 -20.79
C VAL A 278 0.78 -2.64 -19.63
N ILE A 279 0.33 -1.86 -18.64
CA ILE A 279 -0.23 -2.42 -17.40
C ILE A 279 -1.48 -3.27 -17.65
N ALA A 280 -2.29 -2.94 -18.66
CA ALA A 280 -3.44 -3.76 -19.05
C ALA A 280 -3.03 -5.16 -19.55
N ASN A 281 -1.79 -5.36 -20.01
CA ASN A 281 -1.28 -6.68 -20.40
C ASN A 281 -0.67 -7.47 -19.23
N ILE A 282 -0.61 -6.90 -18.03
CA ILE A 282 0.05 -7.55 -16.89
C ILE A 282 -0.97 -8.30 -16.02
N THR A 283 -0.66 -9.56 -15.71
CA THR A 283 -1.38 -10.42 -14.76
C THR A 283 -0.46 -10.93 -13.67
N PHE A 284 -1.02 -11.24 -12.50
CA PHE A 284 -0.30 -11.90 -11.42
C PHE A 284 -0.44 -13.42 -11.52
N LEU A 285 0.66 -14.16 -11.59
CA LEU A 285 0.64 -15.62 -11.57
C LEU A 285 1.63 -16.14 -10.53
N SER A 286 1.49 -17.40 -10.12
CA SER A 286 2.59 -18.08 -9.45
C SER A 286 3.79 -18.24 -10.39
N ALA A 287 4.99 -18.29 -9.81
CA ALA A 287 6.21 -18.51 -10.56
C ALA A 287 6.15 -19.79 -11.41
N LYS A 288 5.51 -20.84 -10.89
CA LYS A 288 5.32 -22.13 -11.57
C LYS A 288 4.44 -21.97 -12.81
N LEU A 289 3.27 -21.34 -12.67
CA LEU A 289 2.35 -21.16 -13.79
C LEU A 289 2.94 -20.22 -14.86
N ASN A 290 3.59 -19.14 -14.45
CA ASN A 290 4.28 -18.23 -15.39
C ASN A 290 5.34 -18.98 -16.22
N GLN A 291 6.13 -19.85 -15.58
CA GLN A 291 7.11 -20.71 -16.26
C GLN A 291 6.48 -21.81 -17.13
N GLU A 292 5.25 -22.24 -16.83
CA GLU A 292 4.52 -23.21 -17.64
C GLU A 292 4.00 -22.58 -18.93
N ILE A 293 3.41 -21.38 -18.84
CA ILE A 293 2.84 -20.66 -19.99
C ILE A 293 3.95 -20.19 -20.94
N LYS A 294 5.05 -19.64 -20.39
CA LYS A 294 6.17 -19.05 -21.13
C LYS A 294 5.71 -18.02 -22.17
N ASP A 295 5.82 -18.35 -23.45
CA ASP A 295 5.47 -17.54 -24.61
C ASP A 295 4.27 -18.10 -25.38
N SER A 296 3.55 -19.06 -24.81
CA SER A 296 2.32 -19.60 -25.39
C SER A 296 1.26 -18.49 -25.53
N PRO A 297 0.57 -18.37 -26.67
CA PRO A 297 -0.48 -17.38 -26.83
C PRO A 297 -1.74 -17.69 -26.00
N PRO A 298 -2.51 -16.66 -25.58
CA PRO A 298 -3.75 -16.81 -24.83
C PRO A 298 -4.70 -17.87 -25.35
N LYS A 299 -4.97 -17.88 -26.65
CA LYS A 299 -5.86 -18.86 -27.28
C LYS A 299 -5.47 -20.31 -26.98
N ILE A 300 -4.17 -20.61 -26.87
CA ILE A 300 -3.69 -21.97 -26.63
C ILE A 300 -3.74 -22.31 -25.14
N TYR A 301 -3.13 -21.49 -24.27
CA TYR A 301 -3.05 -21.86 -22.86
C TYR A 301 -4.39 -21.71 -22.13
N ILE A 302 -5.24 -20.75 -22.52
CA ILE A 302 -6.59 -20.62 -21.93
C ILE A 302 -7.46 -21.82 -22.32
N GLU A 303 -7.39 -22.31 -23.55
CA GLU A 303 -8.13 -23.51 -23.96
C GLU A 303 -7.63 -24.75 -23.24
N LYS A 304 -6.30 -24.88 -23.07
CA LYS A 304 -5.70 -25.93 -22.22
C LYS A 304 -6.28 -25.90 -20.80
N TYR A 305 -6.33 -24.72 -20.17
CA TYR A 305 -6.82 -24.61 -18.80
C TYR A 305 -8.34 -24.74 -18.68
N ARG A 306 -9.10 -24.46 -19.75
CA ARG A 306 -10.55 -24.71 -19.79
C ARG A 306 -10.87 -26.19 -19.57
N GLN A 307 -9.97 -27.08 -20.00
CA GLN A 307 -10.13 -28.53 -19.85
C GLN A 307 -9.76 -29.02 -18.44
N SER A 308 -8.88 -28.30 -17.71
CA SER A 308 -8.36 -28.73 -16.41
C SER A 308 -8.88 -27.94 -15.21
N ASN A 309 -9.33 -26.71 -15.41
CA ASN A 309 -9.84 -25.82 -14.37
C ASN A 309 -11.34 -25.55 -14.59
N PRO A 310 -12.25 -26.25 -13.89
CA PRO A 310 -13.70 -26.02 -14.02
C PRO A 310 -14.13 -24.63 -13.53
N HIS A 311 -13.26 -23.91 -12.82
CA HIS A 311 -13.50 -22.56 -12.30
C HIS A 311 -12.77 -21.47 -13.10
N LEU A 312 -12.28 -21.77 -14.31
CA LEU A 312 -11.45 -20.84 -15.09
C LEU A 312 -12.11 -19.48 -15.29
N ASP A 313 -13.41 -19.42 -15.56
CA ASP A 313 -14.10 -18.13 -15.75
C ASP A 313 -14.05 -17.29 -14.47
N GLN A 314 -14.26 -17.90 -13.30
CA GLN A 314 -14.12 -17.21 -12.00
C GLN A 314 -12.67 -16.77 -11.77
N THR A 315 -11.70 -17.63 -12.11
CA THR A 315 -10.28 -17.32 -12.04
C THR A 315 -9.96 -16.08 -12.89
N LEU A 316 -10.43 -16.02 -14.13
CA LEU A 316 -10.19 -14.89 -15.04
C LEU A 316 -10.86 -13.60 -14.54
N GLN A 317 -12.00 -13.68 -13.88
CA GLN A 317 -12.63 -12.52 -13.24
C GLN A 317 -11.79 -11.95 -12.09
N THR A 318 -11.05 -12.77 -11.32
CA THR A 318 -10.09 -12.24 -10.31
C THR A 318 -9.00 -11.37 -10.93
N HIS A 319 -8.76 -11.56 -12.22
CA HIS A 319 -7.85 -10.74 -12.99
C HIS A 319 -8.55 -9.56 -13.64
N LEU A 320 -9.88 -9.55 -13.81
CA LEU A 320 -10.62 -8.65 -14.71
C LEU A 320 -10.45 -9.01 -16.21
N ILE A 321 -10.32 -10.31 -16.54
CA ILE A 321 -10.48 -10.81 -17.91
C ILE A 321 -11.91 -11.32 -18.09
N ASP A 322 -12.56 -10.84 -19.13
CA ASP A 322 -13.87 -11.32 -19.59
C ASP A 322 -13.72 -12.01 -20.95
N LEU A 323 -14.20 -13.24 -21.07
CA LEU A 323 -14.14 -14.05 -22.30
C LEU A 323 -15.45 -14.08 -23.10
N ALA A 324 -16.40 -13.19 -22.81
CA ALA A 324 -17.67 -13.11 -23.54
C ALA A 324 -17.50 -12.94 -25.06
N SER A 325 -16.36 -12.36 -25.51
CA SER A 325 -15.98 -12.31 -26.92
C SER A 325 -14.73 -13.14 -27.18
N PRO A 326 -14.73 -14.04 -28.19
CA PRO A 326 -13.54 -14.81 -28.56
C PRO A 326 -12.38 -13.92 -29.01
N LYS A 327 -12.66 -12.70 -29.49
CA LYS A 327 -11.66 -11.70 -29.88
C LYS A 327 -10.66 -11.37 -28.77
N VAL A 328 -11.04 -11.53 -27.49
CA VAL A 328 -10.14 -11.31 -26.35
C VAL A 328 -8.92 -12.25 -26.41
N LEU A 329 -9.07 -13.46 -26.92
CA LEU A 329 -7.98 -14.44 -27.05
C LEU A 329 -7.27 -14.40 -28.40
N GLU A 330 -7.83 -13.68 -29.38
CA GLU A 330 -7.39 -13.67 -30.78
C GLU A 330 -6.76 -12.36 -31.22
N ASP A 331 -7.16 -11.23 -30.63
CA ASP A 331 -6.71 -9.89 -30.99
C ASP A 331 -6.19 -9.13 -29.76
N TYR A 332 -4.91 -8.76 -29.82
CA TYR A 332 -4.23 -8.08 -28.71
C TYR A 332 -4.89 -6.74 -28.37
N GLN A 333 -5.36 -5.99 -29.37
CA GLN A 333 -6.01 -4.69 -29.13
C GLN A 333 -7.41 -4.83 -28.52
N ALA A 334 -8.19 -5.84 -28.92
CA ALA A 334 -9.46 -6.17 -28.31
C ALA A 334 -9.28 -6.55 -26.84
N PHE A 335 -8.26 -7.35 -26.53
CA PHE A 335 -7.88 -7.68 -25.15
C PHE A 335 -7.52 -6.43 -24.35
N LEU A 336 -6.60 -5.59 -24.84
CA LEU A 336 -6.19 -4.37 -24.12
C LEU A 336 -7.37 -3.44 -23.83
N ARG A 337 -8.25 -3.19 -24.81
CA ARG A 337 -9.43 -2.34 -24.62
C ARG A 337 -10.38 -2.90 -23.57
N MET A 338 -10.71 -4.19 -23.66
CA MET A 338 -11.57 -4.86 -22.67
C MET A 338 -10.95 -4.74 -21.28
N ARG A 339 -9.68 -5.11 -21.16
CA ARG A 339 -8.99 -5.19 -19.88
C ARG A 339 -8.79 -3.84 -19.23
N ALA A 340 -8.41 -2.82 -20.00
CA ALA A 340 -8.27 -1.45 -19.51
C ALA A 340 -9.62 -0.88 -19.05
N GLN A 341 -10.70 -1.15 -19.78
CA GLN A 341 -12.04 -0.73 -19.38
C GLN A 341 -12.45 -1.36 -18.05
N LYS A 342 -12.28 -2.68 -17.88
CA LYS A 342 -12.58 -3.37 -16.62
C LYS A 342 -11.72 -2.87 -15.45
N ILE A 343 -10.43 -2.59 -15.68
CA ILE A 343 -9.53 -1.99 -14.67
C ILE A 343 -10.06 -0.62 -14.26
N LEU A 344 -10.38 0.26 -15.23
CA LEU A 344 -10.86 1.60 -14.94
C LEU A 344 -12.21 1.59 -14.21
N GLU A 345 -13.13 0.72 -14.61
CA GLU A 345 -14.40 0.48 -13.91
C GLU A 345 -14.18 0.04 -12.47
N LYS A 346 -13.26 -0.91 -12.25
CA LYS A 346 -12.96 -1.40 -10.90
C LYS A 346 -12.33 -0.32 -10.02
N ILE A 347 -11.46 0.51 -10.58
CA ILE A 347 -10.89 1.66 -9.87
C ILE A 347 -12.03 2.63 -9.49
N LYS A 348 -12.91 2.99 -10.42
CA LYS A 348 -14.06 3.87 -10.14
C LYS A 348 -15.03 3.28 -9.11
N GLU A 349 -15.22 1.96 -9.08
CA GLU A 349 -16.05 1.27 -8.08
C GLU A 349 -15.41 1.37 -6.67
N LEU A 350 -14.08 1.25 -6.60
CA LEU A 350 -13.33 1.30 -5.35
C LEU A 350 -13.13 2.73 -4.82
N THR A 351 -13.22 3.76 -5.66
CA THR A 351 -13.00 5.18 -5.32
C THR A 351 -14.28 5.97 -5.19
#